data_AF-K1GS16-F1
#
_entry.id   AF-K1GS16-F1
#
_cell.length_a   1.000
_cell.length_b   1.000
_cell.length_c   1.000
_cell.angle_alpha   90.00
_cell.angle_beta   90.00
_cell.angle_gamma   90.00
#
_symmetry.space_group_name_H-M   'P 1'
#
loop_
_entity.id
_entity.type
_entity.pdbx_description
1 polymer ?
#
loop_
_entity_poly.entity_id
_entity_poly.type
_entity_poly.pdbx_seq_one_letter_code
_entity_poly.pdbx_strand_id
1 'polypeptide(L)'
;KFIFLAVIVAFAISSIWAISMYLNHNDYFLKVMKKESSTWSTKHSHSIFFYLDYFVYMGTWIFFSVFAFLKVPKNKEDKIFYIWNIISLIFISIIQMKKKRYGLPIYLISSLNIAQLCVYYFRIPYEYLSKIEKFLLRFQQYFIMFVIFLSLEFLTYFGYIKKEISFILFLLYIFIHIIFLILINIKYTKNNYAKRIILFSGLTMLVLNFSSSWILENNFMKDKMLKFRVPISQEVVVSNYPIYSNSFDIEEVWRLGKNIKELVNIPIEKNIFYLGDKEPQILMNDYRIIKIYKYQKINHKFTNLYYLERK
;
A
#
# COMPACT_ATOMS: atom_id res chain seq x y z
N LYS A 1 -27.61 24.48 4.88
CA LYS A 1 -27.77 24.38 6.36
C LYS A 1 -27.28 23.03 6.90
N PHE A 2 -27.76 21.88 6.40
CA PHE A 2 -27.32 20.56 6.88
C PHE A 2 -25.81 20.28 6.69
N ILE A 3 -25.23 20.62 5.52
CA ILE A 3 -23.80 20.39 5.25
C ILE A 3 -22.90 21.16 6.23
N PHE A 4 -23.23 22.42 6.52
CA PHE A 4 -22.45 23.24 7.43
C PHE A 4 -22.49 22.69 8.86
N LEU A 5 -23.67 22.26 9.31
CA LEU A 5 -23.83 21.58 10.59
C LEU A 5 -23.02 20.27 10.63
N ALA A 6 -23.06 19.46 9.58
CA ALA A 6 -22.30 18.22 9.49
C ALA A 6 -20.79 18.46 9.57
N VAL A 7 -20.28 19.51 8.91
CA VAL A 7 -18.86 19.90 8.99
C VAL A 7 -18.48 20.33 10.41
N ILE A 8 -19.31 21.14 11.08
CA ILE A 8 -19.07 21.55 12.47
C ILE A 8 -19.06 20.34 13.40
N VAL A 9 -20.03 19.44 13.26
CA VAL A 9 -20.12 18.23 14.09
C VAL A 9 -18.93 17.32 13.84
N ALA A 10 -18.53 17.10 12.59
CA ALA A 10 -17.34 16.31 12.26
C ALA A 10 -16.05 16.92 12.84
N PHE A 11 -15.92 18.25 12.78
CA PHE A 11 -14.78 18.96 13.35
C PHE A 11 -14.77 18.86 14.88
N ALA A 12 -15.92 19.03 15.52
CA ALA A 12 -16.06 18.88 16.97
C ALA A 12 -15.67 17.46 17.41
N ILE A 13 -16.23 16.43 16.75
CA ILE A 13 -15.95 15.02 17.08
C ILE A 13 -14.45 14.69 16.88
N SER A 14 -13.87 15.12 15.76
CA SER A 14 -12.44 14.86 15.49
C SER A 14 -11.49 15.61 16.42
N SER A 15 -11.90 16.78 16.93
CA SER A 15 -11.08 17.60 17.82
C SER A 15 -11.11 17.16 19.28
N ILE A 16 -12.12 16.39 19.72
CA ILE A 16 -12.28 15.97 21.13
C ILE A 16 -11.03 15.30 21.69
N TRP A 17 -10.41 14.39 20.93
CA TRP A 17 -9.22 13.69 21.40
C TRP A 17 -8.02 14.64 21.55
N ALA A 18 -7.79 15.51 20.55
CA ALA A 18 -6.69 16.46 20.58
C ALA A 18 -6.86 17.48 21.73
N ILE A 19 -8.07 17.99 21.93
CA ILE A 19 -8.39 18.90 23.04
C ILE A 19 -8.20 18.19 24.39
N SER A 20 -8.70 16.95 24.53
CA SER A 20 -8.53 16.16 25.76
C SER A 20 -7.06 15.91 26.09
N MET A 21 -6.24 15.55 25.10
CA MET A 21 -4.80 15.36 25.29
C MET A 21 -4.07 16.65 25.66
N TYR A 22 -4.46 17.77 25.05
CA TYR A 22 -3.88 19.07 25.38
C TYR A 22 -4.20 19.49 26.83
N LEU A 23 -5.44 19.27 27.29
CA LEU A 23 -5.84 19.64 28.65
C LEU A 23 -5.26 18.73 29.73
N ASN A 24 -5.25 17.40 29.51
CA ASN A 24 -4.85 16.42 30.53
C ASN A 24 -3.36 16.05 30.49
N HIS A 25 -2.71 16.16 29.33
CA HIS A 25 -1.35 15.68 29.09
C HIS A 25 -0.52 16.66 28.23
N ASN A 26 -0.61 17.95 28.53
CA ASN A 26 -0.03 19.04 27.73
C ASN A 26 1.45 18.81 27.35
N ASP A 27 2.31 18.50 28.34
CA ASP A 27 3.75 18.35 28.11
C ASP A 27 4.08 17.22 27.13
N TYR A 28 3.41 16.06 27.28
CA TYR A 28 3.58 14.93 26.38
C TYR A 28 3.04 15.26 24.99
N PHE A 29 1.87 15.87 24.92
CA PHE A 29 1.23 16.25 23.66
C PHE A 29 2.11 17.23 22.87
N LEU A 30 2.58 18.31 23.50
CA LEU A 30 3.45 19.29 22.84
C LEU A 30 4.79 18.71 22.42
N LYS A 31 5.38 17.81 23.22
CA LYS A 31 6.63 17.12 22.87
C LYS A 31 6.46 16.23 21.64
N VAL A 32 5.36 15.47 21.58
CA VAL A 32 5.02 14.64 20.41
C VAL A 32 4.74 15.53 19.19
N MET A 33 3.95 16.59 19.33
CA MET A 33 3.64 17.52 18.25
C MET A 33 4.88 18.19 17.66
N LYS A 34 5.83 18.63 18.50
CA LYS A 34 7.12 19.17 18.04
C LYS A 34 7.95 18.13 17.29
N LYS A 35 7.96 16.89 17.78
CA LYS A 35 8.67 15.78 17.14
C LYS A 35 8.04 15.40 15.79
N GLU A 36 6.72 15.35 15.70
CA GLU A 36 6.00 15.08 14.45
C GLU A 36 6.21 16.22 13.45
N SER A 37 6.04 17.47 13.87
CA SER A 37 6.24 18.66 13.02
C SER A 37 7.65 18.71 12.41
N SER A 38 8.68 18.47 13.22
CA SER A 38 10.07 18.39 12.71
C SER A 38 10.30 17.18 11.79
N THR A 39 9.57 16.08 12.00
CA THR A 39 9.66 14.90 11.13
C THR A 39 9.01 15.13 9.77
N TRP A 40 7.97 15.98 9.69
CA TRP A 40 7.25 16.24 8.45
C TRP A 40 8.10 16.85 7.35
N SER A 41 9.14 17.64 7.70
CA SER A 41 10.05 18.25 6.73
C SER A 41 11.35 17.47 6.52
N THR A 42 11.73 16.61 7.47
CA THR A 42 13.06 15.97 7.49
C THR A 42 13.06 14.53 7.01
N LYS A 43 11.94 13.80 7.10
CA LYS A 43 11.89 12.37 6.75
C LYS A 43 10.92 12.07 5.60
N HIS A 44 11.34 11.16 4.71
CA HIS A 44 10.53 10.64 3.60
C HIS A 44 9.92 11.76 2.74
N SER A 45 10.72 12.79 2.43
CA SER A 45 10.34 13.83 1.49
C SER A 45 10.27 13.25 0.09
N HIS A 46 9.15 13.47 -0.57
CA HIS A 46 8.90 13.02 -1.93
C HIS A 46 8.26 14.15 -2.75
N SER A 47 8.34 14.04 -4.08
CA SER A 47 7.72 14.98 -5.01
C SER A 47 6.23 15.17 -4.74
N ILE A 48 5.70 16.35 -5.08
CA ILE A 48 4.27 16.68 -4.96
C ILE A 48 3.38 15.69 -5.74
N PHE A 49 3.92 15.04 -6.78
CA PHE A 49 3.23 14.04 -7.60
C PHE A 49 3.20 12.63 -7.00
N PHE A 50 3.75 12.42 -5.80
CA PHE A 50 3.89 11.09 -5.18
C PHE A 50 2.59 10.30 -5.06
N TYR A 51 1.45 10.98 -4.92
CA TYR A 51 0.15 10.31 -4.79
C TYR A 51 -0.56 10.11 -6.11
N LEU A 52 -0.06 10.63 -7.24
CA LEU A 52 -0.68 10.37 -8.56
C LEU A 52 -0.58 8.90 -8.98
N ASP A 53 0.24 8.09 -8.32
CA ASP A 53 0.22 6.64 -8.53
C ASP A 53 -1.06 5.97 -8.04
N TYR A 54 -1.96 6.72 -7.38
CA TYR A 54 -3.26 6.21 -6.95
C TYR A 54 -4.09 5.60 -8.08
N PHE A 55 -3.93 6.13 -9.31
CA PHE A 55 -4.59 5.61 -10.50
C PHE A 55 -4.26 4.14 -10.76
N VAL A 56 -3.02 3.72 -10.49
CA VAL A 56 -2.58 2.32 -10.67
C VAL A 56 -3.30 1.41 -9.69
N TYR A 57 -3.54 1.87 -8.47
CA TYR A 57 -4.25 1.11 -7.44
C TYR A 57 -5.76 0.98 -7.72
N MET A 58 -6.31 1.69 -8.70
CA MET A 58 -7.68 1.46 -9.19
C MET A 58 -7.78 0.19 -10.06
N GLY A 59 -6.65 -0.48 -10.35
CA GLY A 59 -6.61 -1.78 -11.00
C GLY A 59 -7.19 -1.76 -12.40
N THR A 60 -8.17 -2.63 -12.67
CA THR A 60 -8.82 -2.72 -13.98
C THR A 60 -9.53 -1.43 -14.37
N TRP A 61 -9.83 -0.53 -13.43
CA TRP A 61 -10.49 0.75 -13.66
C TRP A 61 -9.54 1.95 -13.75
N ILE A 62 -8.24 1.72 -13.95
CA ILE A 62 -7.23 2.79 -14.12
C ILE A 62 -7.68 3.87 -15.12
N PHE A 63 -8.18 3.50 -16.30
CA PHE A 63 -8.57 4.48 -17.32
C PHE A 63 -9.86 5.20 -16.98
N PHE A 64 -10.81 4.54 -16.33
CA PHE A 64 -12.00 5.22 -15.79
C PHE A 64 -11.62 6.21 -14.69
N SER A 65 -10.63 5.89 -13.85
CA SER A 65 -10.14 6.79 -12.81
C SER A 65 -9.48 8.03 -13.39
N VAL A 66 -8.56 7.87 -14.35
CA VAL A 66 -7.94 8.99 -15.07
C VAL A 66 -8.99 9.85 -15.76
N PHE A 67 -9.97 9.22 -16.42
CA PHE A 67 -11.03 9.95 -17.10
C PHE A 67 -11.96 10.69 -16.13
N ALA A 68 -12.34 10.07 -15.01
CA ALA A 68 -13.14 10.70 -13.97
C ALA A 68 -12.42 11.87 -13.31
N PHE A 69 -11.09 11.81 -13.20
CA PHE A 69 -10.26 12.90 -12.71
C PHE A 69 -10.17 14.09 -13.69
N LEU A 70 -10.17 13.83 -15.01
CA LEU A 70 -10.09 14.89 -16.02
C LEU A 70 -11.46 15.50 -16.38
N LYS A 71 -12.53 14.72 -16.29
CA LYS A 71 -13.88 15.14 -16.71
C LYS A 71 -14.66 15.74 -15.55
N VAL A 72 -14.78 17.07 -15.56
CA VAL A 72 -15.64 17.79 -14.61
C VAL A 72 -17.11 17.36 -14.78
N PRO A 73 -17.78 16.87 -13.71
CA PRO A 73 -19.19 16.50 -13.77
C PRO A 73 -20.09 17.72 -14.04
N LYS A 74 -21.15 17.50 -14.82
CA LYS A 74 -22.16 18.54 -15.10
C LYS A 74 -23.15 18.71 -13.95
N ASN A 75 -23.50 17.61 -13.28
CA ASN A 75 -24.46 17.62 -12.18
C ASN A 75 -23.84 18.24 -10.93
N LYS A 76 -24.62 19.04 -10.19
CA LYS A 76 -24.16 19.71 -8.97
C LYS A 76 -23.71 18.71 -7.89
N GLU A 77 -24.45 17.62 -7.71
CA GLU A 77 -24.16 16.58 -6.70
C GLU A 77 -22.85 15.85 -7.00
N ASP A 78 -22.65 15.41 -8.24
CA ASP A 78 -21.41 14.75 -8.69
C ASP A 78 -20.20 15.68 -8.57
N LYS A 79 -20.41 16.98 -8.77
CA LYS A 79 -19.34 18.00 -8.65
C LYS A 79 -18.75 18.08 -7.23
N ILE A 80 -19.53 17.76 -6.20
CA ILE A 80 -19.05 17.77 -4.80
C ILE A 80 -17.96 16.72 -4.62
N PHE A 81 -18.17 15.50 -5.11
CA PHE A 81 -17.19 14.40 -4.99
C PHE A 81 -15.97 14.62 -5.88
N TYR A 82 -16.15 15.23 -7.06
CA TYR A 82 -15.05 15.66 -7.89
C TYR A 82 -14.16 16.70 -7.18
N ILE A 83 -14.77 17.76 -6.65
CA ILE A 83 -14.03 18.81 -5.91
C ILE A 83 -13.36 18.21 -4.67
N TRP A 84 -14.05 17.34 -3.94
CA TRP A 84 -13.49 16.65 -2.78
C TRP A 84 -12.23 15.86 -3.17
N ASN A 85 -12.25 15.14 -4.29
CA ASN A 85 -11.10 14.38 -4.77
C ASN A 85 -9.88 15.28 -5.03
N ILE A 86 -10.09 16.39 -5.74
CA ILE A 86 -9.03 17.39 -6.02
C ILE A 86 -8.50 17.99 -4.71
N ILE A 87 -9.39 18.42 -3.81
CA ILE A 87 -9.01 19.00 -2.52
C ILE A 87 -8.21 18.00 -1.68
N SER A 88 -8.64 16.74 -1.63
CA SER A 88 -7.93 15.69 -0.89
C SER A 88 -6.54 15.43 -1.46
N LEU A 89 -6.42 15.39 -2.80
CA LEU A 89 -5.14 15.29 -3.49
C LEU A 89 -4.22 16.46 -3.14
N ILE A 90 -4.73 17.69 -3.19
CA ILE A 90 -3.96 18.89 -2.82
C ILE A 90 -3.48 18.80 -1.37
N PHE A 91 -4.38 18.53 -0.42
CA PHE A 91 -4.04 18.50 1.01
C PHE A 91 -2.94 17.49 1.33
N ILE A 92 -3.04 16.26 0.84
CA ILE A 92 -1.99 15.26 1.12
C ILE A 92 -0.71 15.55 0.32
N SER A 93 -0.81 16.26 -0.81
CA SER A 93 0.34 16.58 -1.65
C SER A 93 1.14 17.78 -1.12
N ILE A 94 0.53 18.68 -0.33
CA ILE A 94 1.23 19.80 0.31
C ILE A 94 2.18 19.31 1.42
N ILE A 95 1.80 18.28 2.15
CA ILE A 95 2.62 17.75 3.26
C ILE A 95 3.90 17.11 2.69
N GLN A 96 5.06 17.59 3.14
CA GLN A 96 6.37 17.17 2.62
C GLN A 96 6.66 15.69 2.89
N MET A 97 6.38 15.20 4.10
CA MET A 97 6.44 13.78 4.43
C MET A 97 5.32 13.02 3.73
N LYS A 98 5.69 12.05 2.90
CA LYS A 98 4.71 11.23 2.16
C LYS A 98 4.83 9.76 2.51
N LYS A 99 3.69 9.12 2.76
CA LYS A 99 3.57 7.68 3.02
C LYS A 99 2.35 7.15 2.27
N LYS A 100 2.45 5.96 1.70
CA LYS A 100 1.36 5.36 0.89
C LYS A 100 0.03 5.24 1.64
N ARG A 101 0.07 5.00 2.95
CA ARG A 101 -1.13 4.94 3.81
C ARG A 101 -1.93 6.26 3.86
N TYR A 102 -1.30 7.41 3.64
CA TYR A 102 -2.02 8.69 3.61
C TYR A 102 -2.83 8.90 2.33
N GLY A 103 -2.59 8.09 1.29
CA GLY A 103 -3.41 8.08 0.08
C GLY A 103 -4.78 7.41 0.26
N LEU A 104 -5.02 6.72 1.40
CA LEU A 104 -6.26 5.98 1.66
C LEU A 104 -7.54 6.76 1.35
N PRO A 105 -7.70 8.02 1.82
CA PRO A 105 -8.88 8.81 1.51
C PRO A 105 -9.09 8.99 -0.01
N ILE A 106 -8.03 9.23 -0.78
CA ILE A 106 -8.14 9.46 -2.24
C ILE A 106 -8.64 8.22 -2.96
N TYR A 107 -8.20 7.03 -2.58
CA TYR A 107 -8.68 5.80 -3.21
C TYR A 107 -10.21 5.68 -3.07
N LEU A 108 -10.71 5.95 -1.86
CA LEU A 108 -12.15 5.88 -1.57
C LEU A 108 -12.93 6.92 -2.38
N ILE A 109 -12.48 8.18 -2.38
CA ILE A 109 -13.18 9.25 -3.11
C ILE A 109 -13.10 9.04 -4.63
N SER A 110 -11.97 8.55 -5.14
CA SER A 110 -11.82 8.24 -6.57
C SER A 110 -12.79 7.14 -6.99
N SER A 111 -12.96 6.10 -6.17
CA SER A 111 -13.93 5.02 -6.46
C SER A 111 -15.37 5.55 -6.60
N LEU A 112 -15.76 6.56 -5.82
CA LEU A 112 -17.05 7.24 -5.95
C LEU A 112 -17.18 7.98 -7.29
N ASN A 113 -16.15 8.73 -7.70
CA ASN A 113 -16.14 9.43 -8.99
C ASN A 113 -16.20 8.45 -10.17
N ILE A 114 -15.49 7.32 -10.08
CA ILE A 114 -15.55 6.24 -11.07
C ILE A 114 -16.96 5.64 -11.11
N ALA A 115 -17.58 5.40 -9.96
CA ALA A 115 -18.94 4.87 -9.87
C ALA A 115 -19.96 5.82 -10.53
N GLN A 116 -19.85 7.13 -10.30
CA GLN A 116 -20.70 8.14 -10.95
C GLN A 116 -20.53 8.12 -12.47
N LEU A 117 -19.28 8.06 -12.95
CA LEU A 117 -18.99 7.93 -14.38
C LEU A 117 -19.60 6.64 -14.96
N CYS A 118 -19.49 5.53 -14.23
CA CYS A 118 -20.09 4.26 -14.63
C CYS A 118 -21.61 4.36 -14.69
N VAL A 119 -22.27 4.91 -13.66
CA VAL A 119 -23.74 5.10 -13.64
C VAL A 119 -24.19 5.96 -14.82
N TYR A 120 -23.44 7.01 -15.15
CA TYR A 120 -23.69 7.83 -16.34
C TYR A 120 -23.68 6.99 -17.64
N TYR A 121 -22.65 6.15 -17.83
CA TYR A 121 -22.55 5.24 -18.98
C TYR A 121 -23.58 4.09 -18.96
N PHE A 122 -24.07 3.69 -17.79
CA PHE A 122 -25.15 2.71 -17.67
C PHE A 122 -26.50 3.28 -18.13
N ARG A 123 -26.72 4.59 -17.96
CA ARG A 123 -27.99 5.25 -18.27
C ARG A 123 -28.08 5.73 -19.72
N ILE A 124 -26.94 5.92 -20.40
CA ILE A 124 -26.90 6.50 -21.75
C ILE A 124 -26.47 5.45 -22.78
N PRO A 125 -27.25 5.25 -23.86
CA PRO A 125 -26.86 4.36 -24.93
C PRO A 125 -25.54 4.77 -25.60
N TYR A 126 -24.75 3.79 -26.04
CA TYR A 126 -23.43 4.02 -26.61
C TYR A 126 -23.41 5.02 -27.76
N GLU A 127 -24.48 5.07 -28.58
CA GLU A 127 -24.57 5.97 -29.74
C GLU A 127 -24.56 7.45 -29.35
N TYR A 128 -25.13 7.80 -28.20
CA TYR A 128 -25.22 9.18 -27.70
C TYR A 128 -23.95 9.63 -26.96
N LEU A 129 -23.02 8.72 -26.70
CA LEU A 129 -21.73 9.08 -26.09
C LEU A 129 -20.86 9.88 -27.08
N SER A 130 -20.10 10.82 -26.52
CA SER A 130 -19.12 11.60 -27.27
C SER A 130 -17.99 10.72 -27.84
N LYS A 131 -17.25 11.24 -28.82
CA LYS A 131 -16.14 10.51 -29.46
C LYS A 131 -15.08 10.04 -28.46
N ILE A 132 -14.77 10.87 -27.46
CA ILE A 132 -13.76 10.57 -26.43
C ILE A 132 -14.25 9.46 -25.49
N GLU A 133 -15.53 9.47 -25.10
CA GLU A 133 -16.11 8.42 -24.24
C GLU A 133 -16.20 7.08 -24.98
N LYS A 134 -16.56 7.12 -26.26
CA LYS A 134 -16.53 5.95 -27.14
C LYS A 134 -15.11 5.40 -27.32
N PHE A 135 -14.10 6.26 -27.33
CA PHE A 135 -12.69 5.87 -27.36
C PHE A 135 -12.29 5.20 -26.04
N LEU A 136 -12.62 5.82 -24.90
CA LEU A 136 -12.36 5.26 -23.57
C LEU A 136 -12.91 3.83 -23.42
N LEU A 137 -14.18 3.60 -23.78
CA LEU A 137 -14.80 2.28 -23.66
C LEU A 137 -14.14 1.24 -24.56
N ARG A 138 -13.76 1.62 -25.79
CA ARG A 138 -13.04 0.72 -26.71
C ARG A 138 -11.64 0.41 -26.21
N PHE A 139 -10.93 1.43 -25.73
CA PHE A 139 -9.61 1.27 -25.15
C PHE A 139 -9.63 0.39 -23.91
N GLN A 140 -10.62 0.58 -23.03
CA GLN A 140 -10.85 -0.27 -21.86
C GLN A 140 -11.14 -1.73 -22.27
N GLN A 141 -11.91 -1.97 -23.32
CA GLN A 141 -12.16 -3.32 -23.85
C GLN A 141 -10.84 -4.00 -24.27
N TYR A 142 -10.03 -3.32 -25.07
CA TYR A 142 -8.74 -3.86 -25.53
C TYR A 142 -7.77 -4.08 -24.38
N PHE A 143 -7.74 -3.18 -23.40
CA PHE A 143 -6.96 -3.36 -22.20
C PHE A 143 -7.36 -4.62 -21.42
N ILE A 144 -8.67 -4.82 -21.19
CA ILE A 144 -9.15 -6.04 -20.51
C ILE A 144 -8.75 -7.29 -21.26
N MET A 145 -8.90 -7.30 -22.58
CA MET A 145 -8.46 -8.42 -23.41
C MET A 145 -6.97 -8.68 -23.26
N PHE A 146 -6.15 -7.63 -23.33
CA PHE A 146 -4.71 -7.73 -23.14
C PHE A 146 -4.35 -8.34 -21.78
N VAL A 147 -4.99 -7.89 -20.69
CA VAL A 147 -4.72 -8.45 -19.35
C VAL A 147 -5.15 -9.92 -19.25
N ILE A 148 -6.27 -10.31 -19.87
CA ILE A 148 -6.73 -11.71 -19.91
C ILE A 148 -5.76 -12.59 -20.70
N PHE A 149 -5.25 -12.12 -21.85
CA PHE A 149 -4.24 -12.85 -22.62
C PHE A 149 -2.95 -13.02 -21.83
N LEU A 150 -2.47 -11.95 -21.18
CA LEU A 150 -1.30 -12.03 -20.32
C LEU A 150 -1.52 -13.06 -19.19
N SER A 151 -2.69 -13.04 -18.55
CA SER A 151 -3.05 -14.03 -17.53
C SER A 151 -3.00 -15.47 -18.05
N LEU A 152 -3.49 -15.71 -19.27
CA LEU A 152 -3.43 -17.03 -19.92
C LEU A 152 -1.98 -17.48 -20.17
N GLU A 153 -1.09 -16.58 -20.59
CA GLU A 153 0.33 -16.87 -20.75
C GLU A 153 0.98 -17.27 -19.41
N PHE A 154 0.72 -16.50 -18.35
CA PHE A 154 1.19 -16.81 -17.00
C PHE A 154 0.68 -18.17 -16.51
N LEU A 155 -0.62 -18.43 -16.67
CA LEU A 155 -1.24 -19.71 -16.31
C LEU A 155 -0.64 -20.88 -17.07
N THR A 156 -0.36 -20.71 -18.36
CA THR A 156 0.23 -21.78 -19.19
C THR A 156 1.67 -22.06 -18.76
N TYR A 157 2.47 -21.02 -18.55
CA TYR A 157 3.86 -21.20 -18.14
C TYR A 157 3.97 -21.76 -16.71
N PHE A 158 3.34 -21.14 -15.71
CA PHE A 158 3.48 -21.57 -14.32
C PHE A 158 2.59 -22.77 -13.98
N GLY A 159 1.38 -22.81 -14.52
CA GLY A 159 0.44 -23.89 -14.23
C GLY A 159 0.74 -25.19 -14.98
N TYR A 160 1.04 -25.13 -16.28
CA TYR A 160 1.25 -26.34 -17.09
C TYR A 160 2.73 -26.71 -17.23
N ILE A 161 3.61 -25.77 -17.59
CA ILE A 161 5.03 -26.07 -17.82
C ILE A 161 5.76 -26.31 -16.49
N LYS A 162 5.58 -25.41 -15.51
CA LYS A 162 6.17 -25.57 -14.17
C LYS A 162 5.39 -26.51 -13.25
N LYS A 163 4.17 -26.90 -13.64
CA LYS A 163 3.29 -27.82 -12.90
C LYS A 163 3.04 -27.39 -11.45
N GLU A 164 2.91 -26.08 -11.22
CA GLU A 164 2.69 -25.53 -9.87
C GLU A 164 1.24 -25.69 -9.37
N ILE A 165 0.29 -25.98 -10.27
CA ILE A 165 -1.11 -26.29 -9.94
C ILE A 165 -1.54 -27.62 -10.55
N SER A 166 -2.65 -28.18 -10.05
CA SER A 166 -3.22 -29.40 -10.62
C SER A 166 -3.72 -29.17 -12.06
N PHE A 167 -3.63 -30.21 -12.89
CA PHE A 167 -4.07 -30.15 -14.28
C PHE A 167 -5.56 -29.78 -14.42
N ILE A 168 -6.41 -30.27 -13.51
CA ILE A 168 -7.85 -29.97 -13.50
C ILE A 168 -8.10 -28.48 -13.22
N LEU A 169 -7.41 -27.90 -12.23
CA LEU A 169 -7.52 -26.47 -11.92
C LEU A 169 -7.00 -25.60 -13.08
N PHE A 170 -5.91 -26.02 -13.73
CA PHE A 170 -5.39 -25.35 -14.92
C PHE A 170 -6.43 -25.31 -16.05
N LEU A 171 -7.07 -26.44 -16.37
CA LEU A 171 -8.12 -26.50 -17.38
C LEU A 171 -9.33 -25.63 -17.01
N LEU A 172 -9.73 -25.64 -15.73
CA LEU A 172 -10.82 -24.80 -15.23
C LEU A 172 -10.51 -23.31 -15.44
N TYR A 173 -9.30 -22.86 -15.09
CA TYR A 173 -8.92 -21.47 -15.27
C TYR A 173 -8.88 -21.07 -16.75
N ILE A 174 -8.34 -21.90 -17.64
CA ILE A 174 -8.37 -21.65 -19.09
C ILE A 174 -9.81 -21.51 -19.56
N PHE A 175 -10.69 -22.44 -19.17
CA PHE A 175 -12.09 -22.41 -19.57
C PHE A 175 -12.80 -21.11 -19.15
N ILE A 176 -12.57 -20.67 -17.90
CA ILE A 176 -13.11 -19.40 -17.40
C ILE A 176 -12.59 -18.21 -18.23
N HIS A 177 -11.30 -18.16 -18.57
CA HIS A 177 -10.73 -17.07 -19.37
C HIS A 177 -11.30 -17.06 -20.81
N ILE A 178 -11.45 -18.22 -21.44
CA ILE A 178 -12.03 -18.34 -22.78
C ILE A 178 -13.49 -17.87 -22.77
N ILE A 179 -14.30 -18.28 -21.79
CA ILE A 179 -15.67 -17.78 -21.62
C ILE A 179 -15.66 -16.25 -21.52
N PHE A 180 -14.74 -15.70 -20.72
CA PHE A 180 -14.62 -14.26 -20.53
C PHE A 180 -14.28 -13.51 -21.82
N LEU A 181 -13.33 -14.05 -22.61
CA LEU A 181 -12.95 -13.50 -23.92
C LEU A 181 -14.10 -13.56 -24.92
N ILE A 182 -14.91 -14.62 -24.89
CA ILE A 182 -16.11 -14.72 -25.73
C ILE A 182 -17.10 -13.64 -25.29
N LEU A 183 -17.48 -13.62 -24.00
CA LEU A 183 -18.51 -12.72 -23.49
C LEU A 183 -18.20 -11.25 -23.71
N ILE A 184 -16.93 -10.83 -23.61
CA ILE A 184 -16.55 -9.43 -23.85
C ILE A 184 -16.64 -9.02 -25.33
N ASN A 185 -16.44 -9.98 -26.24
CA ASN A 185 -16.37 -9.77 -27.70
C ASN A 185 -17.68 -10.09 -28.44
N ILE A 186 -18.67 -10.72 -27.80
CA ILE A 186 -19.99 -10.91 -28.43
C ILE A 186 -20.56 -9.54 -28.85
N LYS A 187 -20.93 -9.45 -30.14
CA LYS A 187 -21.59 -8.28 -30.74
C LYS A 187 -23.03 -8.17 -30.25
N TYR A 188 -23.21 -7.70 -29.01
CA TYR A 188 -24.54 -7.30 -28.52
C TYR A 188 -25.00 -5.96 -29.12
N THR A 189 -26.30 -5.71 -29.00
CA THR A 189 -26.98 -4.47 -29.38
C THR A 189 -26.28 -3.24 -28.80
N LYS A 190 -26.27 -2.14 -29.56
CA LYS A 190 -25.57 -0.90 -29.23
C LYS A 190 -25.98 -0.30 -27.87
N ASN A 191 -27.18 -0.59 -27.38
CA ASN A 191 -27.68 -0.16 -26.07
C ASN A 191 -26.95 -0.80 -24.88
N ASN A 192 -26.35 -1.98 -25.04
CA ASN A 192 -25.75 -2.73 -23.91
C ASN A 192 -24.21 -2.71 -23.91
N TYR A 193 -23.58 -2.08 -24.89
CA TYR A 193 -22.12 -2.09 -25.03
C TYR A 193 -21.39 -1.49 -23.82
N ALA A 194 -21.75 -0.27 -23.40
CA ALA A 194 -21.09 0.40 -22.27
C ALA A 194 -21.28 -0.38 -20.95
N LYS A 195 -22.50 -0.84 -20.69
CA LYS A 195 -22.83 -1.68 -19.52
C LYS A 195 -21.96 -2.93 -19.45
N ARG A 196 -21.77 -3.60 -20.60
CA ARG A 196 -20.93 -4.78 -20.73
C ARG A 196 -19.48 -4.47 -20.37
N ILE A 197 -18.87 -3.47 -21.00
CA ILE A 197 -17.47 -3.13 -20.75
C ILE A 197 -17.24 -2.81 -19.27
N ILE A 198 -18.14 -2.07 -18.63
CA ILE A 198 -18.01 -1.75 -17.21
C ILE A 198 -18.16 -3.00 -16.35
N LEU A 199 -19.19 -3.83 -16.57
CA LEU A 199 -19.42 -5.05 -15.80
C LEU A 199 -18.25 -6.04 -15.94
N PHE A 200 -17.79 -6.29 -17.16
CA PHE A 200 -16.65 -7.17 -17.43
C PHE A 200 -15.34 -6.60 -16.91
N SER A 201 -15.13 -5.28 -16.90
CA SER A 201 -13.93 -4.69 -16.28
C SER A 201 -13.84 -4.99 -14.78
N GLY A 202 -14.96 -4.89 -14.05
CA GLY A 202 -15.03 -5.25 -12.63
C GLY A 202 -14.84 -6.76 -12.41
N LEU A 203 -15.56 -7.58 -13.17
CA LEU A 203 -15.47 -9.04 -13.04
C LEU A 203 -14.09 -9.59 -13.46
N THR A 204 -13.37 -8.94 -14.38
CA THR A 204 -11.99 -9.33 -14.76
C THR A 204 -11.08 -9.31 -13.54
N MET A 205 -11.26 -8.33 -12.65
CA MET A 205 -10.45 -8.24 -11.43
C MET A 205 -10.63 -9.47 -10.54
N LEU A 206 -11.85 -10.03 -10.46
CA LEU A 206 -12.11 -11.26 -9.71
C LEU A 206 -11.46 -12.45 -10.40
N VAL A 207 -11.63 -12.60 -11.72
CA VAL A 207 -11.04 -13.70 -12.49
C VAL A 207 -9.52 -13.75 -12.31
N LEU A 208 -8.85 -12.60 -12.44
CA LEU A 208 -7.38 -12.51 -12.29
C LEU A 208 -6.93 -12.80 -10.86
N ASN A 209 -7.66 -12.30 -9.85
CA ASN A 209 -7.33 -12.58 -8.45
C ASN A 209 -7.45 -14.07 -8.14
N PHE A 210 -8.46 -14.77 -8.65
CA PHE A 210 -8.61 -16.20 -8.37
C PHE A 210 -7.66 -17.10 -9.16
N SER A 211 -7.25 -16.68 -10.36
CA SER A 211 -6.51 -17.54 -11.27
C SER A 211 -5.00 -17.32 -11.28
N SER A 212 -4.54 -16.08 -11.13
CA SER A 212 -3.14 -15.71 -11.42
C SER A 212 -2.42 -14.98 -10.28
N SER A 213 -3.14 -14.54 -9.24
CA SER A 213 -2.53 -13.85 -8.09
C SER A 213 -1.52 -14.74 -7.35
N TRP A 214 -1.82 -16.02 -7.20
CA TRP A 214 -0.95 -16.99 -6.51
C TRP A 214 0.41 -17.13 -7.20
N ILE A 215 0.46 -16.96 -8.53
CA ILE A 215 1.71 -16.98 -9.31
C ILE A 215 2.61 -15.81 -8.88
N LEU A 216 2.02 -14.61 -8.79
CA LEU A 216 2.72 -13.41 -8.35
C LEU A 216 3.19 -13.54 -6.90
N GLU A 217 2.31 -14.06 -6.03
CA GLU A 217 2.61 -14.23 -4.62
C GLU A 217 3.75 -15.22 -4.38
N ASN A 218 3.64 -16.42 -4.96
CA ASN A 218 4.57 -17.50 -4.72
C ASN A 218 5.92 -17.30 -5.41
N ASN A 219 5.97 -16.67 -6.59
CA ASN A 219 7.19 -16.61 -7.38
C ASN A 219 7.88 -15.25 -7.36
N PHE A 220 7.14 -14.15 -7.14
CA PHE A 220 7.70 -12.79 -7.25
C PHE A 220 7.63 -11.99 -5.95
N MET A 221 6.67 -12.28 -5.08
CA MET A 221 6.48 -11.56 -3.82
C MET A 221 7.04 -12.31 -2.61
N LYS A 222 7.39 -13.59 -2.73
CA LYS A 222 7.86 -14.45 -1.62
C LYS A 222 9.08 -13.89 -0.87
N ASP A 223 9.94 -13.10 -1.53
CA ASP A 223 11.10 -12.45 -0.91
C ASP A 223 10.79 -11.07 -0.30
N LYS A 224 9.63 -10.48 -0.61
CA LYS A 224 9.18 -9.16 -0.14
C LYS A 224 8.02 -9.22 0.86
N MET A 225 7.27 -10.33 0.85
CA MET A 225 6.32 -10.67 1.90
C MET A 225 7.13 -11.03 3.14
N LEU A 226 6.64 -10.60 4.30
CA LEU A 226 7.21 -10.91 5.62
C LEU A 226 7.49 -12.42 5.72
N LYS A 227 8.71 -12.86 5.36
CA LYS A 227 9.23 -14.15 5.78
C LYS A 227 9.25 -14.08 7.29
N PHE A 228 8.20 -14.61 7.90
CA PHE A 228 8.11 -14.71 9.34
C PHE A 228 9.32 -15.50 9.82
N ARG A 229 10.15 -14.82 10.61
CA ARG A 229 11.20 -15.32 11.50
C ARG A 229 12.42 -15.90 10.78
N VAL A 230 13.47 -15.07 10.63
CA VAL A 230 14.76 -15.56 11.12
C VAL A 230 14.62 -15.59 12.64
N PRO A 231 14.62 -16.77 13.29
CA PRO A 231 14.54 -16.84 14.73
C PRO A 231 15.72 -16.06 15.29
N ILE A 232 15.41 -15.06 16.11
CA ILE A 232 16.43 -14.48 16.99
C ILE A 232 16.90 -15.65 17.87
N SER A 233 18.21 -15.85 17.97
CA SER A 233 18.77 -16.93 18.77
C SER A 233 18.16 -16.90 20.17
N GLN A 234 17.70 -18.05 20.67
CA GLN A 234 17.06 -18.17 21.98
C GLN A 234 17.93 -17.56 23.10
N GLU A 235 19.25 -17.65 23.00
CA GLU A 235 20.22 -17.01 23.90
C GLU A 235 20.00 -15.49 24.03
N VAL A 236 19.70 -14.80 22.94
CA VAL A 236 19.44 -13.34 22.92
C VAL A 236 18.08 -13.03 23.55
N VAL A 237 17.07 -13.87 23.35
CA VAL A 237 15.73 -13.67 23.92
C VAL A 237 15.75 -13.92 25.43
N VAL A 238 16.40 -15.01 25.87
CA VAL A 238 16.43 -15.47 27.27
C VAL A 238 17.38 -14.66 28.16
N SER A 239 18.46 -14.09 27.60
CA SER A 239 19.41 -13.28 28.38
C SER A 239 18.72 -12.07 29.06
N ASN A 240 19.30 -11.51 30.12
CA ASN A 240 18.83 -10.24 30.70
C ASN A 240 19.72 -9.05 30.31
N TYR A 241 20.58 -9.22 29.30
CA TYR A 241 21.55 -8.20 28.92
C TYR A 241 20.90 -7.06 28.13
N PRO A 242 21.27 -5.80 28.40
CA PRO A 242 20.77 -4.65 27.67
C PRO A 242 21.28 -4.67 26.22
N ILE A 243 20.44 -4.17 25.31
CA ILE A 243 20.74 -4.06 23.89
C ILE A 243 20.98 -2.58 23.56
N TYR A 244 22.11 -2.27 22.93
CA TYR A 244 22.48 -0.93 22.50
C TYR A 244 22.55 -0.85 20.98
N SER A 245 22.22 0.31 20.41
CA SER A 245 22.38 0.59 18.97
C SER A 245 22.59 2.09 18.73
N ASN A 246 23.30 2.45 17.66
CA ASN A 246 23.42 3.85 17.23
C ASN A 246 22.15 4.33 16.50
N SER A 247 21.41 3.40 15.90
CA SER A 247 20.19 3.70 15.17
C SER A 247 19.34 2.44 15.09
N PHE A 248 18.09 2.53 15.54
CA PHE A 248 17.16 1.41 15.50
C PHE A 248 15.74 1.87 15.16
N ASP A 249 14.99 0.97 14.56
CA ASP A 249 13.58 1.16 14.24
C ASP A 249 12.69 0.55 15.34
N ILE A 250 11.45 1.03 15.50
CA ILE A 250 10.54 0.54 16.54
C ILE A 250 10.25 -0.95 16.39
N GLU A 251 10.27 -1.43 15.15
CA GLU A 251 10.01 -2.82 14.85
C GLU A 251 11.15 -3.75 15.30
N GLU A 252 12.36 -3.23 15.50
CA GLU A 252 13.48 -4.00 16.06
C GLU A 252 13.28 -4.23 17.55
N VAL A 253 12.75 -3.25 18.27
CA VAL A 253 12.34 -3.36 19.69
C VAL A 253 11.29 -4.45 19.84
N TRP A 254 10.27 -4.46 18.97
CA TRP A 254 9.21 -5.47 18.99
C TRP A 254 9.71 -6.86 18.66
N ARG A 255 10.66 -6.99 17.71
CA ARG A 255 11.21 -8.28 17.33
C ARG A 255 12.11 -8.87 18.41
N LEU A 256 13.00 -8.07 19.00
CA LEU A 256 13.88 -8.51 20.08
C LEU A 256 13.11 -8.73 21.39
N GLY A 257 11.88 -8.21 21.50
CA GLY A 257 11.07 -8.28 22.72
C GLY A 257 11.68 -7.51 23.89
N LYS A 258 12.63 -6.62 23.61
CA LYS A 258 13.43 -5.89 24.60
C LYS A 258 13.64 -4.46 24.15
N ASN A 259 13.72 -3.57 25.13
CA ASN A 259 14.07 -2.19 24.90
C ASN A 259 15.51 -2.09 24.34
N ILE A 260 15.68 -1.35 23.25
CA ILE A 260 16.98 -1.02 22.67
C ILE A 260 17.34 0.39 23.14
N LYS A 261 18.50 0.55 23.77
CA LYS A 261 19.01 1.85 24.22
C LYS A 261 19.89 2.47 23.15
N GLU A 262 19.80 3.78 22.99
CA GLU A 262 20.69 4.52 22.11
C GLU A 262 22.09 4.60 22.73
N LEU A 263 23.12 4.34 21.92
CA LEU A 263 24.51 4.40 22.36
C LEU A 263 24.97 5.86 22.46
N VAL A 264 24.75 6.49 23.62
CA VAL A 264 25.23 7.85 23.91
C VAL A 264 26.60 7.82 24.59
N ASN A 265 26.74 6.95 25.60
CA ASN A 265 27.96 6.76 26.38
C ASN A 265 28.36 5.28 26.39
N ILE A 266 29.60 4.99 26.77
CA ILE A 266 30.09 3.62 26.95
C ILE A 266 29.30 2.98 28.11
N PRO A 267 28.63 1.83 27.88
CA PRO A 267 27.85 1.13 28.90
C PRO A 267 28.73 0.72 30.09
N ILE A 268 28.12 0.60 31.27
CA ILE A 268 28.83 0.15 32.48
C ILE A 268 28.72 -1.38 32.63
N GLU A 269 27.66 -1.96 32.07
CA GLU A 269 27.28 -3.36 32.22
C GLU A 269 28.35 -4.31 31.68
N LYS A 270 28.64 -5.39 32.44
CA LYS A 270 29.67 -6.37 32.07
C LYS A 270 29.38 -7.07 30.74
N ASN A 271 28.12 -7.40 30.48
CA ASN A 271 27.67 -8.13 29.30
C ASN A 271 26.59 -7.31 28.58
N ILE A 272 26.79 -7.03 27.29
CA ILE A 272 25.85 -6.25 26.48
C ILE A 272 25.66 -6.87 25.09
N PHE A 273 24.53 -6.58 24.47
CA PHE A 273 24.37 -6.77 23.04
C PHE A 273 24.46 -5.44 22.30
N TYR A 274 25.14 -5.43 21.17
CA TYR A 274 25.16 -4.29 20.26
C TYR A 274 24.52 -4.67 18.93
N LEU A 275 23.50 -3.94 18.50
CA LEU A 275 22.85 -4.10 17.21
C LEU A 275 23.44 -3.08 16.22
N GLY A 276 24.10 -3.56 15.17
CA GLY A 276 24.71 -2.67 14.19
C GLY A 276 25.20 -3.36 12.93
N ASP A 277 25.24 -2.61 11.83
CA ASP A 277 25.68 -3.13 10.52
C ASP A 277 27.20 -3.35 10.50
N LYS A 278 27.95 -2.61 11.32
CA LYS A 278 29.40 -2.70 11.49
C LYS A 278 29.75 -2.91 12.95
N GLU A 279 30.97 -3.37 13.19
CA GLU A 279 31.53 -3.49 14.52
C GLU A 279 31.59 -2.11 15.22
N PRO A 280 31.20 -2.03 16.51
CA PRO A 280 31.25 -0.79 17.26
C PRO A 280 32.70 -0.46 17.65
N GLN A 281 33.39 0.31 16.81
CA GLN A 281 34.78 0.74 17.06
C GLN A 281 34.96 1.42 18.43
N ILE A 282 33.97 2.22 18.85
CA ILE A 282 33.97 2.94 20.14
C ILE A 282 33.95 1.96 21.32
N LEU A 283 33.23 0.84 21.21
CA LEU A 283 33.12 -0.15 22.29
C LEU A 283 34.28 -1.13 22.33
N MET A 284 35.03 -1.31 21.24
CA MET A 284 36.10 -2.32 21.15
C MET A 284 37.31 -2.03 22.05
N ASN A 285 37.45 -0.78 22.50
CA ASN A 285 38.48 -0.40 23.47
C ASN A 285 38.24 -1.08 24.82
N ASP A 286 36.99 -1.04 25.31
CA ASP A 286 36.61 -1.53 26.64
C ASP A 286 35.96 -2.91 26.63
N TYR A 287 35.49 -3.37 25.48
CA TYR A 287 34.77 -4.65 25.33
C TYR A 287 35.47 -5.58 24.34
N ARG A 288 35.29 -6.89 24.54
CA ARG A 288 35.66 -7.97 23.62
C ARG A 288 34.41 -8.60 23.00
N ILE A 289 34.49 -8.97 21.72
CA ILE A 289 33.42 -9.73 21.06
C ILE A 289 33.50 -11.18 21.48
N ILE A 290 32.42 -11.72 22.05
CA ILE A 290 32.30 -13.14 22.36
C ILE A 290 31.66 -13.89 21.19
N LYS A 291 30.57 -13.35 20.63
CA LYS A 291 29.77 -14.05 19.61
C LYS A 291 29.04 -13.05 18.73
N ILE A 292 28.83 -13.42 17.47
CA ILE A 292 28.11 -12.60 16.48
C ILE A 292 26.90 -13.39 16.01
N TYR A 293 25.73 -12.80 16.15
CA TYR A 293 24.49 -13.34 15.61
C TYR A 293 24.08 -12.58 14.35
N LYS A 294 23.79 -13.29 13.28
CA LYS A 294 23.17 -12.69 12.10
C LYS A 294 21.73 -12.34 12.43
N TYR A 295 21.40 -11.06 12.36
CA TYR A 295 20.06 -10.54 12.56
C TYR A 295 19.53 -9.95 11.25
N GLN A 296 18.36 -10.39 10.80
CA GLN A 296 17.72 -9.80 9.62
C GLN A 296 16.78 -8.69 10.07
N LYS A 297 16.93 -7.46 9.58
CA LYS A 297 15.98 -6.35 9.79
C LYS A 297 14.69 -6.56 9.00
N ILE A 298 13.64 -5.78 9.27
CA ILE A 298 12.35 -5.90 8.55
C ILE A 298 12.45 -5.54 7.08
N ASN A 299 13.33 -4.60 6.73
CA ASN A 299 13.66 -4.26 5.34
C ASN A 299 14.50 -5.34 4.62
N HIS A 300 14.56 -6.56 5.18
CA HIS A 300 15.33 -7.71 4.72
C HIS A 300 16.85 -7.53 4.67
N LYS A 301 17.39 -6.38 5.13
CA LYS A 301 18.84 -6.20 5.27
C LYS A 301 19.35 -7.04 6.43
N PHE A 302 20.44 -7.77 6.20
CA PHE A 302 21.16 -8.44 7.26
C PHE A 302 22.04 -7.43 7.99
N THR A 303 22.03 -7.53 9.30
CA THR A 303 22.86 -6.78 10.24
C THR A 303 23.36 -7.76 11.30
N ASN A 304 24.20 -7.29 12.21
CA ASN A 304 24.81 -8.13 13.21
C ASN A 304 24.35 -7.70 14.60
N LEU A 305 24.10 -8.70 15.44
CA LEU A 305 23.97 -8.52 16.87
C LEU A 305 25.22 -9.09 17.54
N TYR A 306 26.06 -8.20 18.05
CA TYR A 306 27.33 -8.54 18.69
C TYR A 306 27.08 -8.76 20.18
N TYR A 307 27.45 -9.92 20.69
CA TYR A 307 27.54 -10.17 22.11
C TYR A 307 28.93 -9.73 22.59
N LEU A 308 28.94 -8.73 23.46
CA LEU A 308 30.13 -8.09 23.97
C LEU A 308 30.26 -8.29 25.48
N GLU A 309 31.48 -8.55 25.94
CA GLU A 309 31.82 -8.58 27.37
C GLU A 309 32.93 -7.58 27.65
N ARG A 310 32.82 -6.86 28.77
CA ARG A 310 33.81 -5.86 29.19
C ARG A 310 35.13 -6.55 29.58
N LYS A 311 36.25 -5.96 29.15
CA LYS A 311 37.61 -6.47 29.42
C LYS A 311 37.98 -6.42 30.89
#